data_AF-A0A9W8RA85-F1
#
_entry.id   AF-A0A9W8RA85-F1
#
_cell.length_a   1.000
_cell.length_b   1.000
_cell.length_c   1.000
_cell.angle_alpha   90.00
_cell.angle_beta   90.00
_cell.angle_gamma   90.00
#
_symmetry.space_group_name_H-M   'P 1'
#
loop_
_entity.id
_entity.type
_entity.pdbx_description
1 polymer ?
#
loop_
_entity_poly.entity_id
_entity_poly.type
_entity_poly.pdbx_seq_one_letter_code
_entity_poly.pdbx_strand_id
1 'polypeptide(L)'
;MHSSALLFSLIPAALAEVHKVKVGDGGLTFSPAELKAAVGDTVEFHFYQGTHSVAQSSFDKPCEPLNSTSFFSGDFDVKDKVSNEVFTVTVEAETPIWYYCAIQGHCQGGMVGVINAPSSGQRTLAAYKKAAADVDETVEPKSTGGGELGPAATASSGSSEGSTSTGSAASGTASSTESAAPNAGIEARGEIRWGLMSLGVAMAGFFGGLMM
;
A
#
# COMPACT_ATOMS: atom_id res chain seq x y z
N MET A 1 53.06 27.62 -2.85
CA MET A 1 52.23 26.84 -1.91
C MET A 1 50.87 26.72 -2.58
N HIS A 2 50.58 25.61 -3.25
CA HIS A 2 49.30 25.40 -3.93
C HIS A 2 48.45 24.49 -3.04
N SER A 3 47.47 25.06 -2.34
CA SER A 3 46.50 24.30 -1.55
C SER A 3 45.46 23.69 -2.49
N SER A 4 45.52 22.37 -2.67
CA SER A 4 44.42 21.60 -3.27
C SER A 4 43.31 21.45 -2.25
N ALA A 5 42.18 22.12 -2.50
CA ALA A 5 40.94 21.88 -1.76
C ALA A 5 40.29 20.58 -2.30
N LEU A 6 40.17 19.57 -1.43
CA LEU A 6 39.38 18.38 -1.69
C LEU A 6 37.90 18.73 -1.50
N LEU A 7 37.16 18.83 -2.60
CA LEU A 7 35.70 18.92 -2.60
C LEU A 7 35.11 17.54 -2.34
N PHE A 8 34.62 17.31 -1.11
CA PHE A 8 33.78 16.16 -0.81
C PHE A 8 32.39 16.40 -1.43
N SER A 9 32.07 15.64 -2.47
CA SER A 9 30.71 15.58 -3.04
C SER A 9 29.83 14.78 -2.08
N LEU A 10 28.89 15.44 -1.41
CA LEU A 10 27.79 14.76 -0.72
C LEU A 10 26.87 14.19 -1.81
N ILE A 11 26.88 12.87 -2.00
CA ILE A 11 25.86 12.20 -2.79
C ILE A 11 24.60 12.13 -1.93
N PRO A 12 23.46 12.69 -2.36
CA PRO A 12 22.21 12.52 -1.63
C PRO A 12 21.87 11.03 -1.61
N ALA A 13 21.73 10.44 -0.43
CA ALA A 13 21.09 9.14 -0.28
C ALA A 13 19.60 9.34 -0.61
N ALA A 14 19.16 8.89 -1.78
CA ALA A 14 17.74 8.83 -2.09
C ALA A 14 17.09 7.85 -1.10
N LEU A 15 16.12 8.33 -0.31
CA LEU A 15 15.32 7.47 0.54
C LEU A 15 14.38 6.68 -0.37
N ALA A 16 14.41 5.35 -0.27
CA ALA A 16 13.45 4.48 -0.95
C ALA A 16 12.06 4.70 -0.35
N GLU A 17 11.09 5.10 -1.17
CA GLU A 17 9.70 5.28 -0.75
C GLU A 17 8.94 3.94 -0.77
N VAL A 18 7.94 3.82 0.12
CA VAL A 18 7.02 2.68 0.15
C VAL A 18 5.65 3.13 -0.39
N HIS A 19 5.30 2.63 -1.57
CA HIS A 19 4.00 2.85 -2.20
C HIS A 19 3.03 1.75 -1.80
N LYS A 20 1.79 2.09 -1.47
CA LYS A 20 0.77 1.12 -1.04
C LYS A 20 -0.32 0.97 -2.08
N VAL A 21 -0.57 -0.27 -2.51
CA VAL A 21 -1.68 -0.66 -3.37
C VAL A 21 -2.62 -1.56 -2.59
N LYS A 22 -3.85 -1.11 -2.40
CA LYS A 22 -4.93 -1.92 -1.82
C LYS A 22 -5.47 -2.86 -2.90
N VAL A 23 -5.47 -4.16 -2.61
CA VAL A 23 -5.93 -5.22 -3.51
C VAL A 23 -7.27 -5.72 -3.00
N GLY A 24 -8.32 -5.59 -3.80
CA GLY A 24 -9.65 -6.12 -3.43
C GLY A 24 -10.48 -5.23 -2.51
N ASP A 25 -9.99 -4.06 -2.11
CA ASP A 25 -10.71 -3.17 -1.17
C ASP A 25 -11.98 -2.60 -1.82
N GLY A 26 -13.13 -3.15 -1.45
CA GLY A 26 -14.43 -2.73 -1.98
C GLY A 26 -14.75 -3.24 -3.39
N GLY A 27 -14.04 -4.24 -3.91
CA GLY A 27 -14.37 -4.90 -5.19
C GLY A 27 -13.16 -5.38 -6.00
N LEU A 28 -13.38 -5.66 -7.29
CA LEU A 28 -12.36 -6.13 -8.23
C LEU A 28 -11.42 -5.00 -8.67
N THR A 29 -10.60 -4.51 -7.74
CA THR A 29 -9.79 -3.30 -7.95
C THR A 29 -8.41 -3.37 -7.32
N PHE A 30 -7.49 -2.62 -7.94
CA PHE A 30 -6.24 -2.17 -7.34
C PHE A 30 -6.39 -0.68 -7.04
N SER A 31 -6.07 -0.25 -5.82
CA SER A 31 -6.21 1.15 -5.40
C SER A 31 -4.93 1.68 -4.72
N PRO A 32 -4.18 2.59 -5.35
CA PRO A 32 -4.41 3.12 -6.70
C PRO A 32 -4.12 2.06 -7.78
N ALA A 33 -4.83 2.13 -8.90
CA ALA A 33 -4.57 1.26 -10.06
C ALA A 33 -3.42 1.78 -10.94
N GLU A 34 -3.02 3.04 -10.76
CA GLU A 34 -1.91 3.67 -11.46
C GLU A 34 -1.08 4.44 -10.43
N LEU A 35 0.23 4.21 -10.41
CA LEU A 35 1.15 4.92 -9.54
C LEU A 35 2.49 5.20 -10.23
N LYS A 36 3.23 6.15 -9.68
CA LYS A 36 4.60 6.49 -10.08
C LYS A 36 5.53 6.17 -8.93
N ALA A 37 6.62 5.47 -9.22
CA ALA A 37 7.62 5.05 -8.23
C ALA A 37 9.01 5.17 -8.85
N ALA A 38 9.96 5.70 -8.08
CA ALA A 38 11.35 5.84 -8.49
C ALA A 38 12.08 4.49 -8.42
N VAL A 39 13.21 4.38 -9.12
CA VAL A 39 14.09 3.20 -8.97
C VAL A 39 14.59 3.13 -7.53
N GLY A 40 14.45 1.96 -6.91
CA GLY A 40 14.75 1.71 -5.51
C GLY A 40 13.55 1.82 -4.57
N ASP A 41 12.43 2.39 -5.01
CA ASP A 41 11.18 2.37 -4.25
C ASP A 41 10.61 0.94 -4.18
N THR A 42 9.70 0.73 -3.24
CA THR A 42 8.94 -0.52 -3.11
C THR A 42 7.45 -0.28 -3.27
N VAL A 43 6.75 -1.27 -3.83
CA VAL A 43 5.29 -1.28 -3.95
C VAL A 43 4.77 -2.45 -3.13
N GLU A 44 4.03 -2.14 -2.07
CA GLU A 44 3.35 -3.12 -1.23
C GLU A 44 1.91 -3.33 -1.71
N PHE A 45 1.57 -4.58 -1.97
CA PHE A 45 0.22 -5.02 -2.26
C PHE A 45 -0.45 -5.53 -0.98
N HIS A 46 -1.44 -4.77 -0.50
CA HIS A 46 -2.20 -5.02 0.72
C HIS A 46 -3.51 -5.70 0.36
N PHE A 47 -3.66 -6.98 0.69
CA PHE A 47 -4.83 -7.79 0.30
C PHE A 47 -5.99 -7.63 1.28
N TYR A 48 -7.14 -7.17 0.77
CA TYR A 48 -8.39 -7.02 1.52
C TYR A 48 -9.27 -8.25 1.36
N GLN A 49 -10.38 -8.28 2.12
CA GLN A 49 -11.36 -9.36 2.12
C GLN A 49 -11.69 -9.88 0.71
N GLY A 50 -11.64 -11.19 0.54
CA GLY A 50 -11.86 -11.87 -0.73
C GLY A 50 -10.66 -12.69 -1.15
N THR A 51 -10.76 -13.32 -2.32
CA THR A 51 -9.65 -14.05 -2.94
C THR A 51 -9.08 -13.21 -4.07
N HIS A 52 -7.83 -12.79 -3.94
CA HIS A 52 -7.17 -11.94 -4.92
C HIS A 52 -5.69 -12.30 -5.05
N SER A 53 -5.08 -11.88 -6.15
CA SER A 53 -3.65 -12.01 -6.38
C SER A 53 -3.13 -10.81 -7.18
N VAL A 54 -1.81 -10.72 -7.32
CA VAL A 54 -1.17 -9.81 -8.25
C VAL A 54 -0.11 -10.56 -9.04
N ALA A 55 -0.19 -10.47 -10.36
CA ALA A 55 0.74 -11.08 -11.29
C ALA A 55 1.18 -10.06 -12.34
N GLN A 56 2.44 -10.11 -12.75
CA GLN A 56 2.98 -9.27 -13.81
C GLN A 56 2.59 -9.79 -15.19
N SER A 57 2.36 -8.87 -16.11
CA SER A 57 1.92 -9.10 -17.49
C SER A 57 2.61 -8.13 -18.43
N SER A 58 2.38 -8.30 -19.73
CA SER A 58 2.70 -7.26 -20.72
C SER A 58 1.47 -6.39 -20.99
N PHE A 59 1.68 -5.19 -21.52
CA PHE A 59 0.56 -4.36 -21.98
C PHE A 59 -0.27 -5.05 -23.07
N ASP A 60 0.39 -5.75 -23.99
CA ASP A 60 -0.23 -6.34 -25.18
C ASP A 60 -0.97 -7.65 -24.89
N LYS A 61 -0.66 -8.29 -23.75
CA LYS A 61 -1.26 -9.53 -23.28
C LYS A 61 -1.71 -9.35 -21.82
N PRO A 62 -2.81 -8.62 -21.57
CA PRO A 62 -3.43 -8.60 -20.26
C PRO A 62 -3.89 -9.99 -19.85
N CYS A 63 -4.02 -10.21 -18.54
CA CYS A 63 -4.51 -11.46 -17.95
C CYS A 63 -3.65 -12.70 -18.24
N GLU A 64 -2.41 -12.53 -18.73
CA GLU A 64 -1.43 -13.58 -18.98
C GLU A 64 -0.10 -13.21 -18.29
N PRO A 65 0.62 -14.17 -17.67
CA PRO A 65 1.92 -13.91 -17.09
C PRO A 65 2.90 -13.40 -18.14
N LEU A 66 3.70 -12.39 -17.77
CA LEU A 66 4.73 -11.85 -18.66
C LEU A 66 5.75 -12.94 -19.04
N ASN A 67 6.16 -13.76 -18.07
CA ASN A 67 6.98 -14.96 -18.26
C ASN A 67 6.95 -15.82 -16.98
N SER A 68 7.67 -16.94 -16.96
CA SER A 68 7.69 -17.86 -15.81
C SER A 68 8.42 -17.34 -14.56
N THR A 69 9.14 -16.22 -14.67
CA THR A 69 9.94 -15.61 -13.59
C THR A 69 9.45 -14.23 -13.18
N SER A 70 8.46 -13.70 -13.88
CA SER A 70 7.83 -12.41 -13.56
C SER A 70 7.06 -12.52 -12.26
N PHE A 71 6.87 -11.41 -11.55
CA PHE A 71 6.35 -11.53 -10.20
C PHE A 71 4.92 -12.08 -10.15
N PHE A 72 4.68 -12.87 -9.10
CA PHE A 72 3.37 -13.39 -8.75
C PHE A 72 3.29 -13.59 -7.24
N SER A 73 2.29 -12.98 -6.62
CA SER A 73 2.06 -13.09 -5.17
C SER A 73 1.56 -14.46 -4.73
N GLY A 74 0.99 -15.23 -5.65
CA GLY A 74 0.06 -16.31 -5.27
C GLY A 74 -1.30 -15.76 -4.88
N ASP A 75 -2.23 -16.67 -4.64
CA ASP A 75 -3.59 -16.33 -4.23
C ASP A 75 -3.66 -16.07 -2.72
N PHE A 76 -4.14 -14.88 -2.39
CA PHE A 76 -4.47 -14.48 -1.04
C PHE A 76 -5.96 -14.64 -0.82
N ASP A 77 -6.35 -15.58 0.03
CA ASP A 77 -7.74 -15.78 0.48
C ASP A 77 -7.94 -15.15 1.86
N VAL A 78 -8.35 -13.87 1.87
CA VAL A 78 -8.51 -13.06 3.08
C VAL A 78 -9.95 -13.14 3.57
N LYS A 79 -10.15 -13.68 4.77
CA LYS A 79 -11.48 -13.83 5.39
C LYS A 79 -11.94 -12.59 6.16
N ASP A 80 -11.01 -11.90 6.79
CA ASP A 80 -11.25 -10.70 7.58
C ASP A 80 -11.04 -9.43 6.75
N LYS A 81 -10.82 -8.27 7.39
CA LYS A 81 -10.71 -6.98 6.71
C LYS A 81 -9.52 -6.90 5.74
N VAL A 82 -8.33 -7.27 6.21
CA VAL A 82 -7.07 -7.16 5.46
C VAL A 82 -6.09 -8.24 5.96
N SER A 83 -5.27 -8.77 5.06
CA SER A 83 -4.16 -9.68 5.36
C SER A 83 -3.14 -9.02 6.30
N ASN A 84 -2.52 -9.82 7.17
CA ASN A 84 -1.38 -9.37 7.98
C ASN A 84 -0.06 -9.36 7.18
N GLU A 85 -0.05 -10.02 6.02
CA GLU A 85 1.08 -10.07 5.10
C GLU A 85 0.77 -9.27 3.84
N VAL A 86 1.81 -8.63 3.31
CA VAL A 86 1.80 -7.93 2.03
C VAL A 86 2.75 -8.64 1.06
N PHE A 87 2.50 -8.46 -0.23
CA PHE A 87 3.47 -8.81 -1.26
C PHE A 87 4.19 -7.55 -1.72
N THR A 88 5.51 -7.54 -1.67
CA THR A 88 6.33 -6.35 -1.93
C THR A 88 7.14 -6.53 -3.21
N VAL A 89 7.05 -5.57 -4.12
CA VAL A 89 7.84 -5.54 -5.36
C VAL A 89 8.77 -4.33 -5.32
N THR A 90 10.07 -4.55 -5.52
CA THR A 90 11.05 -3.48 -5.67
C THR A 90 11.03 -2.94 -7.10
N VAL A 91 11.05 -1.62 -7.25
CA VAL A 91 11.10 -0.96 -8.55
C VAL A 91 12.56 -0.90 -9.01
N GLU A 92 12.93 -1.79 -9.92
CA GLU A 92 14.31 -1.90 -10.42
C GLU A 92 14.61 -0.98 -11.61
N ALA A 93 13.57 -0.52 -12.31
CA ALA A 93 13.67 0.33 -13.48
C ALA A 93 12.45 1.24 -13.63
N GLU A 94 12.62 2.38 -14.31
CA GLU A 94 11.52 3.31 -14.64
C GLU A 94 10.59 2.79 -15.75
N THR A 95 10.84 1.57 -16.26
CA THR A 95 9.99 0.96 -17.29
C THR A 95 8.61 0.62 -16.75
N PRO A 96 7.53 0.76 -17.55
CA PRO A 96 6.19 0.44 -17.10
C PRO A 96 6.04 -1.03 -16.69
N ILE A 97 5.41 -1.26 -15.54
CA ILE A 97 5.08 -2.59 -15.03
C ILE A 97 3.56 -2.73 -15.05
N TRP A 98 3.06 -3.59 -15.93
CA TRP A 98 1.62 -3.90 -16.06
C TRP A 98 1.31 -5.14 -15.24
N TYR A 99 0.22 -5.12 -14.49
CA TYR A 99 -0.15 -6.23 -13.61
C TYR A 99 -1.67 -6.44 -13.58
N TYR A 100 -2.07 -7.64 -13.19
CA TYR A 100 -3.44 -8.10 -13.14
C TYR A 100 -3.67 -9.01 -11.93
N CYS A 101 -4.94 -9.20 -11.58
CA CYS A 101 -5.34 -10.24 -10.64
C CYS A 101 -5.54 -11.55 -11.40
N ALA A 102 -4.84 -12.62 -10.96
CA ALA A 102 -4.81 -13.89 -11.66
C ALA A 102 -6.04 -14.78 -11.38
N ILE A 103 -6.91 -14.37 -10.46
CA ILE A 103 -8.19 -15.05 -10.22
C ILE A 103 -9.07 -14.94 -11.47
N GLN A 104 -9.67 -16.07 -11.85
CA GLN A 104 -10.53 -16.16 -13.03
C GLN A 104 -11.65 -15.11 -12.99
N GLY A 105 -11.80 -14.35 -14.08
CA GLY A 105 -12.82 -13.31 -14.22
C GLY A 105 -12.47 -11.97 -13.56
N HIS A 106 -11.46 -11.90 -12.67
CA HIS A 106 -11.10 -10.64 -12.00
C HIS A 106 -10.40 -9.68 -12.95
N CYS A 107 -9.43 -10.18 -13.73
CA CYS A 107 -8.73 -9.37 -14.73
C CYS A 107 -9.68 -8.80 -15.79
N GLN A 108 -10.55 -9.64 -16.37
CA GLN A 108 -11.59 -9.24 -17.32
C GLN A 108 -12.59 -8.27 -16.70
N GLY A 109 -12.86 -8.42 -15.39
CA GLY A 109 -13.64 -7.48 -14.59
C GLY A 109 -12.97 -6.12 -14.36
N GLY A 110 -11.78 -5.89 -14.91
CA GLY A 110 -11.05 -4.62 -14.82
C GLY A 110 -10.07 -4.54 -13.65
N MET A 111 -9.80 -5.66 -12.96
CA MET A 111 -8.82 -5.74 -11.88
C MET A 111 -7.40 -5.83 -12.47
N VAL A 112 -6.95 -4.69 -12.98
CA VAL A 112 -5.64 -4.48 -13.58
C VAL A 112 -5.07 -3.14 -13.13
N GLY A 113 -3.75 -3.03 -13.14
CA GLY A 113 -3.05 -1.81 -12.78
C GLY A 113 -1.69 -1.68 -13.46
N VAL A 114 -1.06 -0.54 -13.20
CA VAL A 114 0.23 -0.18 -13.80
C VAL A 114 1.07 0.65 -12.83
N ILE A 115 2.36 0.30 -12.72
CA ILE A 115 3.39 1.16 -12.12
C ILE A 115 4.14 1.82 -13.28
N ASN A 116 4.41 3.11 -13.16
CA ASN A 116 5.19 3.88 -14.13
C ASN A 116 4.64 3.84 -15.57
N ALA A 117 3.33 4.00 -15.74
CA ALA A 117 2.73 4.11 -17.08
C ALA A 117 3.39 5.21 -17.94
N PRO A 118 3.51 5.03 -19.27
CA PRO A 118 4.00 6.09 -20.15
C PRO A 118 3.17 7.37 -20.02
N SER A 119 3.84 8.53 -19.94
CA SER A 119 3.17 9.83 -19.84
C SER A 119 2.52 10.30 -21.14
N SER A 120 2.75 9.59 -22.24
CA SER A 120 2.20 9.89 -23.56
C SER A 120 2.05 8.62 -24.40
N GLY A 121 1.29 8.72 -25.49
CA GLY A 121 1.01 7.62 -26.40
C GLY A 121 -0.23 6.81 -26.01
N GLN A 122 -0.38 5.63 -26.61
CA GLN A 122 -1.60 4.82 -26.52
C GLN A 122 -1.58 3.81 -25.37
N ARG A 123 -0.43 3.59 -24.74
CA ARG A 123 -0.24 2.61 -23.66
C ARG A 123 -0.69 3.19 -22.31
N THR A 124 -2.00 3.33 -22.15
CA THR A 124 -2.63 3.90 -20.94
C THR A 124 -3.32 2.81 -20.11
N LEU A 125 -3.56 3.08 -18.82
CA LEU A 125 -4.35 2.17 -17.98
C LEU A 125 -5.75 1.92 -18.55
N ALA A 126 -6.37 2.94 -19.16
CA ALA A 126 -7.67 2.79 -19.79
C ALA A 126 -7.63 1.82 -20.98
N ALA A 127 -6.61 1.91 -21.84
CA ALA A 127 -6.42 0.98 -22.94
C ALA A 127 -6.13 -0.44 -22.44
N TYR A 128 -5.35 -0.58 -21.37
CA TYR A 128 -5.05 -1.86 -20.75
C TYR A 128 -6.29 -2.53 -20.12
N LYS A 129 -7.10 -1.77 -19.38
CA LYS A 129 -8.41 -2.21 -18.86
C LYS A 129 -9.35 -2.66 -19.97
N LYS A 130 -9.40 -1.90 -21.07
CA LYS A 130 -10.23 -2.27 -22.22
C LYS A 130 -9.76 -3.59 -22.83
N ALA A 131 -8.46 -3.74 -23.07
CA ALA A 131 -7.90 -4.97 -23.63
C ALA A 131 -8.13 -6.18 -22.71
N ALA A 132 -8.01 -5.99 -21.39
CA ALA A 132 -8.26 -7.04 -20.40
C ALA A 132 -9.71 -7.55 -20.42
N ALA A 133 -10.69 -6.65 -20.59
CA ALA A 133 -12.11 -7.03 -20.69
C ALA A 133 -12.43 -7.87 -21.93
N ASP A 134 -11.59 -7.80 -22.96
CA ASP A 134 -11.74 -8.54 -24.22
C ASP A 134 -10.97 -9.90 -24.19
N VAL A 135 -10.32 -10.28 -23.09
CA VAL A 135 -9.62 -11.57 -22.93
C VAL A 135 -10.59 -12.69 -22.52
N ASP A 136 -10.53 -13.83 -23.21
CA ASP A 136 -11.39 -14.97 -22.93
C ASP A 136 -11.17 -15.58 -21.54
N GLU A 137 -9.91 -15.85 -21.17
CA GLU A 137 -9.57 -16.51 -19.90
C GLU A 137 -8.31 -15.91 -19.25
N THR A 138 -8.31 -15.87 -17.92
CA THR A 138 -7.13 -15.46 -17.14
C THR A 138 -6.19 -16.64 -17.01
N VAL A 139 -4.90 -16.43 -17.26
CA VAL A 139 -3.86 -17.44 -17.07
C VAL A 139 -3.15 -17.16 -15.76
N GLU A 140 -3.17 -18.11 -14.84
CA GLU A 140 -2.43 -18.01 -13.59
C GLU A 140 -0.96 -18.44 -13.75
N PRO A 141 0.02 -17.69 -13.19
CA PRO A 141 1.41 -18.13 -13.14
C PRO A 141 1.58 -19.41 -12.30
N LYS A 142 2.43 -20.35 -12.73
CA LYS A 142 2.62 -21.66 -12.05
C LYS A 142 3.36 -21.59 -10.72
N SER A 143 4.02 -20.49 -10.41
CA SER A 143 4.88 -20.36 -9.23
C SER A 143 4.89 -18.92 -8.76
N THR A 144 4.88 -18.75 -7.44
CA THR A 144 5.06 -17.45 -6.80
C THR A 144 6.52 -17.00 -6.92
N GLY A 145 6.77 -15.69 -6.87
CA GLY A 145 8.13 -15.15 -6.95
C GLY A 145 8.15 -13.70 -7.45
N GLY A 146 9.36 -13.17 -7.70
CA GLY A 146 9.59 -11.81 -8.22
C GLY A 146 9.23 -10.67 -7.25
N GLY A 147 9.00 -11.00 -5.98
CA GLY A 147 8.75 -10.08 -4.88
C GLY A 147 8.90 -10.81 -3.55
N GLU A 148 8.71 -10.10 -2.45
CA GLU A 148 8.86 -10.61 -1.10
C GLU A 148 7.51 -10.68 -0.38
N LEU A 149 7.27 -11.78 0.34
CA LEU A 149 6.13 -11.94 1.23
C LEU A 149 6.57 -11.64 2.66
N GLY A 150 5.84 -10.79 3.36
CA GLY A 150 6.18 -10.43 4.74
C GLY A 150 5.21 -9.43 5.37
N PRO A 151 5.49 -9.00 6.61
CA PRO A 151 4.72 -7.95 7.26
C PRO A 151 4.88 -6.63 6.49
N ALA A 152 3.82 -5.81 6.48
CA ALA A 152 3.90 -4.46 5.92
C ALA A 152 5.01 -3.63 6.60
N ALA A 153 5.75 -2.86 5.82
CA ALA A 153 6.74 -1.95 6.34
C ALA A 153 6.06 -0.90 7.23
N THR A 154 6.54 -0.79 8.46
CA THR A 154 6.29 0.40 9.29
C THR A 154 6.97 1.58 8.60
N ALA A 155 6.20 2.62 8.26
CA ALA A 155 6.73 3.82 7.61
C ALA A 155 7.94 4.33 8.39
N SER A 156 9.13 4.16 7.82
CA SER A 156 10.37 4.59 8.44
C SER A 156 10.53 6.08 8.17
N SER A 157 10.03 6.92 9.08
CA SER A 157 10.53 8.29 9.19
C SER A 157 12.02 8.18 9.55
N GLY A 158 12.88 8.43 8.57
CA GLY A 158 14.33 8.31 8.75
C GLY A 158 14.84 9.23 9.87
N SER A 159 15.11 8.66 11.04
CA SER A 159 16.12 9.17 11.95
C SER A 159 17.34 8.27 11.78
N SER A 160 18.31 8.76 11.00
CA SER A 160 19.63 8.15 10.94
C SER A 160 20.39 8.48 12.23
N GLU A 161 20.34 7.60 13.23
CA GLU A 161 21.31 7.64 14.32
C GLU A 161 22.58 6.89 13.92
N GLY A 162 23.50 7.63 13.31
CA GLY A 162 24.88 7.21 13.16
C GLY A 162 25.58 7.25 14.52
N SER A 163 25.91 6.06 15.05
CA SER A 163 26.78 5.93 16.21
C SER A 163 28.19 6.40 15.88
N THR A 164 28.75 7.28 16.71
CA THR A 164 30.20 7.36 16.96
C THR A 164 30.44 7.66 18.44
N SER A 165 31.32 6.86 19.01
CA SER A 165 31.60 6.71 20.43
C SER A 165 32.67 7.68 20.95
N THR A 166 32.77 7.69 22.29
CA THR A 166 33.94 7.98 23.15
C THR A 166 34.13 9.40 23.68
N GLY A 167 34.03 9.55 25.01
CA GLY A 167 34.40 10.75 25.76
C GLY A 167 34.05 10.73 27.25
N SER A 168 34.63 9.76 27.97
CA SER A 168 34.92 9.66 29.41
C SER A 168 34.20 10.51 30.48
N ALA A 169 33.52 9.78 31.37
CA ALA A 169 33.68 9.75 32.84
C ALA A 169 33.67 11.05 33.68
N ALA A 170 32.70 11.13 34.61
CA ALA A 170 32.99 11.18 36.04
C ALA A 170 31.75 10.79 36.87
N SER A 171 31.98 9.93 37.85
CA SER A 171 31.02 9.32 38.79
C SER A 171 30.79 10.16 40.05
N GLY A 172 29.69 9.86 40.76
CA GLY A 172 29.45 10.17 42.18
C GLY A 172 27.97 10.52 42.40
N THR A 173 27.06 9.59 42.76
CA THR A 173 26.82 9.03 44.13
C THR A 173 26.50 10.15 45.13
N ALA A 174 25.40 10.22 45.89
CA ALA A 174 24.45 9.24 46.44
C ALA A 174 23.08 9.95 46.67
N SER A 175 21.92 9.30 46.53
CA SER A 175 21.22 8.41 47.48
C SER A 175 20.31 9.14 48.48
N SER A 176 19.00 8.85 48.34
CA SER A 176 17.92 8.63 49.35
C SER A 176 17.75 9.67 50.49
N THR A 177 16.57 10.12 50.89
CA THR A 177 15.34 9.40 51.29
C THR A 177 14.35 10.48 51.76
N GLU A 178 13.03 10.31 51.61
CA GLU A 178 12.07 10.58 52.69
C GLU A 178 10.68 10.07 52.27
N SER A 179 10.11 9.21 53.09
CA SER A 179 8.74 8.68 53.03
C SER A 179 7.79 9.57 53.83
N ALA A 180 6.53 9.69 53.40
CA ALA A 180 5.35 9.58 54.28
C ALA A 180 4.04 9.82 53.51
N ALA A 181 3.16 8.81 53.54
CA ALA A 181 1.69 8.96 53.42
C ALA A 181 1.13 9.38 54.80
N PRO A 182 -0.17 9.73 55.02
CA PRO A 182 -1.35 8.93 54.63
C PRO A 182 -2.68 9.64 54.26
N ASN A 183 -3.49 8.88 53.51
CA ASN A 183 -4.96 8.64 53.58
C ASN A 183 -6.00 9.78 53.42
N ALA A 184 -6.95 9.61 52.48
CA ALA A 184 -8.32 9.09 52.73
C ALA A 184 -9.39 9.60 51.71
N GLY A 185 -10.19 8.66 51.17
CA GLY A 185 -11.59 8.84 50.70
C GLY A 185 -11.82 9.69 49.44
N ILE A 186 -12.81 9.51 48.57
CA ILE A 186 -14.02 8.70 48.50
C ILE A 186 -14.52 8.75 47.04
N GLU A 187 -15.23 7.69 46.68
CA GLU A 187 -16.11 7.41 45.53
C GLU A 187 -16.70 8.59 44.73
N ALA A 188 -16.75 8.47 43.40
CA ALA A 188 -17.97 8.75 42.62
C ALA A 188 -17.84 8.31 41.14
N ARG A 189 -18.49 7.18 40.86
CA ARG A 189 -19.08 6.77 39.57
C ARG A 189 -19.97 7.88 38.97
N GLY A 190 -19.84 8.14 37.67
CA GLY A 190 -20.62 9.14 36.95
C GLY A 190 -20.83 8.78 35.47
N GLU A 191 -21.86 7.98 35.22
CA GLU A 191 -22.47 7.69 33.92
C GLU A 191 -23.19 8.92 33.35
N ILE A 192 -22.97 9.31 32.09
CA ILE A 192 -23.87 10.27 31.40
C ILE A 192 -24.10 9.90 29.91
N ARG A 193 -25.21 9.18 29.72
CA ARG A 193 -26.40 9.50 28.91
C ARG A 193 -26.29 9.65 27.38
N TRP A 194 -26.84 8.61 26.75
CA TRP A 194 -27.54 8.56 25.46
C TRP A 194 -28.34 9.83 25.12
N GLY A 195 -28.04 10.42 23.96
CA GLY A 195 -28.82 11.48 23.32
C GLY A 195 -29.62 10.95 22.14
N LEU A 196 -30.92 11.25 22.14
CA LEU A 196 -31.99 10.79 21.27
C LEU A 196 -31.78 11.02 19.77
N MET A 197 -32.30 10.07 18.98
CA MET A 197 -32.66 10.22 17.57
C MET A 197 -33.66 11.34 17.34
N SER A 198 -33.43 12.14 16.30
CA SER A 198 -34.43 12.99 15.67
C SER A 198 -34.69 12.48 14.26
N LEU A 199 -35.87 11.90 14.04
CA LEU A 199 -36.41 11.58 12.72
C LEU A 199 -36.76 12.88 11.98
N GLY A 200 -36.08 13.13 10.86
CA GLY A 200 -36.46 14.13 9.87
C GLY A 200 -37.39 13.51 8.83
N VAL A 201 -38.60 14.05 8.73
CA VAL A 201 -39.68 13.64 7.83
C VAL A 201 -39.32 13.90 6.36
N ALA A 202 -39.41 12.86 5.54
CA ALA A 202 -39.47 12.95 4.09
C ALA A 202 -40.92 13.13 3.64
N MET A 203 -41.21 14.18 2.87
CA MET A 203 -42.43 14.32 2.09
C MET A 203 -42.05 14.71 0.66
N ALA A 204 -41.96 13.70 -0.21
CA ALA A 204 -41.93 13.86 -1.65
C ALA A 204 -43.27 13.35 -2.20
N GLY A 205 -44.01 14.24 -2.85
CA GLY A 205 -45.28 13.91 -3.50
C GLY A 205 -45.70 15.04 -4.43
N PHE A 206 -45.17 15.05 -5.65
CA PHE A 206 -45.75 15.84 -6.74
C PHE A 206 -46.07 14.88 -7.89
N PHE A 207 -47.31 14.43 -7.91
CA PHE A 207 -47.96 13.83 -9.06
C PHE A 207 -48.33 14.95 -10.03
N GLY A 208 -47.64 15.02 -11.17
CA GLY A 208 -48.02 15.83 -12.31
C GLY A 208 -48.22 14.94 -13.52
N GLY A 209 -49.47 14.58 -13.82
CA GLY A 209 -49.86 14.03 -15.11
C GLY A 209 -50.32 15.12 -16.08
N LEU A 210 -50.56 14.68 -17.32
CA LEU A 210 -51.43 15.30 -18.34
C LEU A 210 -50.82 16.41 -19.23
N MET A 211 -50.51 16.08 -20.50
CA MET A 211 -51.23 16.53 -21.72
C MET A 211 -50.40 16.31 -23.00
N MET A 212 -51.03 15.65 -23.98
CA MET A 212 -50.70 15.51 -25.41
C MET A 212 -49.33 14.94 -25.82
#